data_AF-A0A3C0BL94-F1
#
_entry.id   AF-A0A3C0BL94-F1
#
_cell.length_a   1.000
_cell.length_b   1.000
_cell.length_c   1.000
_cell.angle_alpha   90.00
_cell.angle_beta   90.00
_cell.angle_gamma   90.00
#
_symmetry.space_group_name_H-M   'P 1'
#
loop_
_entity.id
_entity.type
_entity.pdbx_description
1 polymer ?
#
loop_
_entity_poly.entity_id
_entity_poly.type
_entity_poly.pdbx_seq_one_letter_code
_entity_poly.pdbx_strand_id
1 'polypeptide(L)'
;MFEVLESRKKQVFINGQDNFEVVGNKASAAGSVSQRACVFCGSRVVLYPIADAVHIIHGPIGCAAYTWDLRGSVSSGPELHRMCFSTDIRENEVIYGGEKKLYAVLCELIDEYKPNAAFVYGTCIVGLIGDDMDAVC
;
A
#
# COMPACT_ATOMS: atom_id res chain seq x y z
N MET A 1 -25.25 3.14 -26.79
CA MET A 1 -25.29 2.73 -25.37
C MET A 1 -23.87 2.35 -24.97
N PHE A 2 -23.28 2.98 -23.96
CA PHE A 2 -21.88 2.76 -23.60
C PHE A 2 -21.71 1.34 -23.00
N GLU A 3 -20.83 0.54 -23.60
CA GLU A 3 -20.56 -0.87 -23.24
C GLU A 3 -20.18 -1.05 -21.75
N VAL A 4 -19.60 -0.02 -21.12
CA VAL A 4 -19.21 0.03 -19.71
C VAL A 4 -20.37 -0.29 -18.76
N LEU A 5 -21.61 0.10 -19.08
CA LEU A 5 -22.75 -0.06 -18.18
C LEU A 5 -23.28 -1.51 -18.11
N GLU A 6 -23.08 -2.32 -19.16
CA GLU A 6 -23.58 -3.70 -19.18
C GLU A 6 -22.88 -4.58 -18.15
N SER A 7 -21.56 -4.43 -18.01
CA SER A 7 -20.76 -5.20 -17.04
C SER A 7 -21.12 -4.92 -15.57
N ARG A 8 -21.78 -3.78 -15.29
CA ARG A 8 -22.09 -3.30 -13.94
C ARG A 8 -23.50 -3.61 -13.47
N LYS A 9 -24.38 -4.13 -14.35
CA LYS A 9 -25.79 -4.44 -14.01
C LYS A 9 -25.94 -5.34 -12.79
N LYS A 10 -25.05 -6.33 -12.62
CA LYS A 10 -25.06 -7.26 -11.47
C LYS A 10 -24.47 -6.67 -10.17
N GLN A 11 -24.21 -5.36 -10.13
CA GLN A 11 -23.63 -4.66 -8.99
C GLN A 11 -24.47 -3.47 -8.54
N VAL A 12 -25.67 -3.29 -9.12
CA VAL A 12 -26.66 -2.26 -8.80
C VAL A 12 -28.01 -2.93 -8.64
N PHE A 13 -28.68 -2.71 -7.52
CA PHE A 13 -29.94 -3.37 -7.18
C PHE A 13 -30.90 -2.39 -6.51
N ILE A 14 -32.20 -2.59 -6.73
CA ILE A 14 -33.26 -1.87 -6.06
C ILE A 14 -33.75 -2.69 -4.87
N ASN A 15 -33.60 -2.12 -3.67
CA ASN A 15 -34.02 -2.77 -2.44
C ASN A 15 -35.52 -3.10 -2.48
N GLY A 16 -35.89 -4.34 -2.18
CA GLY A 16 -37.28 -4.83 -2.17
C GLY A 16 -37.86 -5.24 -3.54
N GLN A 17 -37.12 -5.06 -4.63
CA GLN A 17 -37.52 -5.56 -5.97
C GLN A 17 -36.60 -6.67 -6.46
N ASP A 18 -35.29 -6.47 -6.32
CA ASP A 18 -34.31 -7.42 -6.81
C ASP A 18 -33.87 -8.41 -5.73
N ASN A 19 -33.50 -9.61 -6.17
CA ASN A 19 -32.80 -10.56 -5.29
C ASN A 19 -31.38 -10.05 -5.04
N PHE A 20 -31.02 -9.85 -3.77
CA PHE A 20 -29.73 -9.26 -3.38
C PHE A 20 -28.59 -10.30 -3.47
N GLU A 21 -28.13 -10.58 -4.69
CA GLU A 21 -26.93 -11.39 -4.95
C GLU A 21 -25.84 -10.51 -5.60
N VAL A 22 -25.19 -9.69 -4.77
CA VAL A 22 -24.17 -8.74 -5.25
C VAL A 22 -22.91 -9.47 -5.69
N VAL A 23 -22.54 -9.27 -6.95
CA VAL A 23 -21.29 -9.84 -7.49
C VAL A 23 -20.10 -8.94 -7.14
N GLY A 24 -19.39 -9.30 -6.07
CA GLY A 24 -18.18 -8.64 -5.59
C GLY A 24 -16.88 -9.11 -6.24
N ASN A 25 -15.74 -8.62 -5.73
CA ASN A 25 -14.37 -9.06 -6.04
C ASN A 25 -13.98 -9.23 -7.53
N LYS A 26 -14.64 -8.53 -8.45
CA LYS A 26 -14.25 -8.48 -9.87
C LYS A 26 -13.25 -7.37 -10.15
N ALA A 27 -12.47 -7.48 -11.21
CA ALA A 27 -11.64 -6.39 -11.72
C ALA A 27 -12.49 -5.13 -11.99
N SER A 28 -11.93 -3.95 -11.69
CA SER A 28 -12.60 -2.69 -12.01
C SER A 28 -12.60 -2.44 -13.51
N ALA A 29 -13.70 -1.90 -14.03
CA ALA A 29 -13.77 -1.49 -15.43
C ALA A 29 -12.83 -0.31 -15.69
N ALA A 30 -12.05 -0.36 -16.77
CA ALA A 30 -11.15 0.72 -17.16
C ALA A 30 -11.93 2.02 -17.42
N GLY A 31 -11.38 3.16 -16.99
CA GLY A 31 -12.01 4.47 -17.17
C GLY A 31 -13.26 4.74 -16.30
N SER A 32 -13.63 3.83 -15.40
CA SER A 32 -14.86 3.95 -14.59
C SER A 32 -14.76 4.89 -13.38
N VAL A 33 -13.61 5.53 -13.16
CA VAL A 33 -13.34 6.36 -11.95
C VAL A 33 -13.69 5.58 -10.67
N SER A 34 -13.21 4.33 -10.60
CA SER A 34 -13.48 3.43 -9.49
C SER A 34 -12.95 4.00 -8.17
N GLN A 35 -13.72 3.85 -7.09
CA GLN A 35 -13.32 4.25 -5.74
C GLN A 35 -12.41 3.22 -5.04
N ARG A 36 -11.86 2.26 -5.78
CA ARG A 36 -10.94 1.24 -5.23
C ARG A 36 -9.50 1.76 -5.22
N ALA A 37 -8.76 1.31 -4.21
CA ALA A 37 -7.31 1.48 -4.12
C ALA A 37 -6.57 0.17 -4.45
N CYS A 38 -5.23 0.24 -4.53
CA CYS A 38 -4.38 -0.92 -4.76
C CYS A 38 -4.12 -1.73 -3.48
N VAL A 39 -3.54 -2.91 -3.64
CA VAL A 39 -3.21 -3.83 -2.53
C VAL A 39 -2.25 -3.22 -1.50
N PHE A 40 -1.29 -2.41 -1.94
CA PHE A 40 -0.39 -1.64 -1.06
C PHE A 40 -1.16 -0.70 -0.13
N CYS A 41 -2.12 0.06 -0.67
CA CYS A 41 -2.94 0.95 0.15
C CYS A 41 -3.73 0.14 1.19
N GLY A 42 -4.28 -1.02 0.80
CA GLY A 42 -4.98 -1.92 1.69
C GLY A 42 -4.10 -2.42 2.84
N SER A 43 -2.92 -2.97 2.53
CA SER A 43 -2.00 -3.50 3.54
C SER A 43 -1.53 -2.41 4.49
N ARG A 44 -1.13 -1.24 3.96
CA ARG A 44 -0.68 -0.11 4.77
C ARG A 44 -1.79 0.39 5.67
N VAL A 45 -2.99 0.66 5.14
CA VAL A 45 -4.12 1.14 5.93
C VAL A 45 -4.43 0.20 7.10
N VAL A 46 -4.40 -1.12 6.89
CA VAL A 46 -4.70 -2.10 7.94
C VAL A 46 -3.63 -2.11 9.04
N LEU A 47 -2.35 -2.09 8.67
CA LEU A 47 -1.22 -2.20 9.61
C LEU A 47 -0.78 -0.87 10.22
N TYR A 48 -1.18 0.27 9.63
CA TYR A 48 -0.83 1.62 10.09
C TYR A 48 -1.09 1.90 11.58
N PRO A 49 -2.12 1.34 12.27
CA PRO A 49 -2.34 1.62 13.69
C PRO A 49 -1.38 0.93 14.66
N ILE A 50 -0.40 0.15 14.18
CA ILE A 50 0.60 -0.48 15.05
C ILE A 50 1.59 0.61 15.46
N ALA A 51 1.28 1.26 16.59
CA ALA A 51 1.71 2.62 16.85
C ALA A 51 3.21 2.79 17.16
N ASP A 52 3.86 1.70 17.55
CA ASP A 52 5.26 1.55 17.94
C ASP A 52 6.12 0.83 16.87
N ALA A 53 5.57 0.66 15.67
CA ALA A 53 6.27 0.09 14.54
C ALA A 53 6.75 1.16 13.55
N VAL A 54 7.84 0.86 12.86
CA VAL A 54 8.27 1.64 11.71
C VAL A 54 7.62 1.09 10.44
N HIS A 55 7.12 1.98 9.59
CA HIS A 55 6.47 1.65 8.33
C HIS A 55 7.31 2.16 7.15
N ILE A 56 7.92 1.24 6.40
CA ILE A 56 8.85 1.54 5.31
C ILE A 56 8.22 1.16 3.98
N ILE A 57 8.08 2.14 3.10
CA ILE A 57 7.57 1.93 1.74
C ILE A 57 8.78 1.68 0.83
N HIS A 58 8.93 0.44 0.38
CA HIS A 58 9.97 0.10 -0.58
C HIS A 58 9.46 0.40 -2.00
N GLY A 59 9.92 1.53 -2.54
CA GLY A 59 9.40 2.05 -3.79
C GLY A 59 9.78 3.50 -4.07
N PRO A 60 9.31 4.05 -5.19
CA PRO A 60 9.43 5.48 -5.49
C PRO A 60 8.62 6.30 -4.48
N ILE A 61 9.00 7.57 -4.29
CA ILE A 61 8.43 8.43 -3.24
C ILE A 61 6.90 8.60 -3.28
N GLY A 62 6.26 8.49 -4.46
CA GLY A 62 4.84 8.79 -4.63
C GLY A 62 3.91 8.00 -3.71
N CYS A 63 4.12 6.68 -3.59
CA CYS A 63 3.29 5.83 -2.73
C CYS A 63 3.38 6.27 -1.27
N ALA A 64 4.58 6.61 -0.80
CA ALA A 64 4.81 7.10 0.55
C ALA A 64 4.15 8.46 0.79
N ALA A 65 4.36 9.42 -0.13
CA ALA A 65 3.87 10.79 0.00
C ALA A 65 2.33 10.87 -0.02
N TYR A 66 1.65 10.21 -0.96
CA TYR A 66 0.20 10.30 -1.09
C TYR A 66 -0.57 9.53 -0.02
N THR A 67 0.09 8.60 0.68
CA THR A 67 -0.55 7.82 1.75
C THR A 67 -0.01 8.18 3.14
N TRP A 68 0.77 9.27 3.25
CA TRP A 68 1.22 9.77 4.54
C TRP A 68 0.04 10.33 5.33
N ASP A 69 -0.22 9.71 6.47
CA ASP A 69 -1.23 10.10 7.45
C ASP A 69 -2.66 10.23 6.91
N LEU A 70 -2.95 9.54 5.80
CA LEU A 70 -4.24 9.58 5.14
C LEU A 70 -5.38 8.95 5.98
N ARG A 71 -5.06 8.01 6.88
CA ARG A 71 -6.06 7.27 7.67
C ARG A 71 -6.54 8.03 8.90
N GLY A 72 -5.73 8.92 9.48
CA GLY A 72 -6.03 9.59 10.76
C GLY A 72 -6.15 8.62 11.93
N SER A 73 -5.26 7.63 12.04
CA SER A 73 -5.28 6.68 13.17
C SER A 73 -4.84 7.37 14.47
N VAL A 74 -5.57 7.07 15.54
CA VAL A 74 -5.31 7.62 16.87
C VAL A 74 -4.50 6.63 17.69
N SER A 75 -3.55 7.15 18.48
CA SER A 75 -2.79 6.39 19.47
C SER A 75 -2.90 7.11 20.81
N SER A 76 -2.99 6.35 21.90
CA SER A 76 -2.92 6.88 23.27
C SER A 76 -1.50 6.89 23.84
N GLY A 77 -0.50 6.54 23.03
CA GLY A 77 0.88 6.36 23.46
C GLY A 77 1.86 6.63 22.31
N PRO A 78 2.67 5.65 21.88
CA PRO A 78 3.63 5.84 20.79
C PRO A 78 2.98 6.37 19.52
N GLU A 79 3.69 7.24 18.79
CA GLU A 79 3.21 7.83 17.55
C GLU A 79 4.15 7.56 16.36
N LEU A 80 5.05 6.58 16.47
CA LEU A 80 6.04 6.28 15.43
C LEU A 80 5.39 5.94 14.09
N HIS A 81 4.23 5.26 14.12
CA HIS A 81 3.45 4.94 12.94
C HIS A 81 3.01 6.17 12.10
N ARG A 82 2.98 7.37 12.69
CA ARG A 82 2.64 8.63 11.99
C ARG A 82 3.75 9.11 11.07
N MET A 83 4.97 8.62 11.28
CA MET A 83 6.10 8.89 10.41
C MET A 83 5.97 8.05 9.12
N CYS A 84 6.50 8.60 8.02
CA CYS A 84 6.43 7.96 6.72
C CYS A 84 7.85 7.79 6.16
N PHE A 85 8.31 6.54 6.08
CA PHE A 85 9.65 6.21 5.60
C PHE A 85 9.58 5.57 4.22
N SER A 86 10.56 5.86 3.38
CA SER A 86 10.62 5.34 2.02
C SER A 86 12.06 5.10 1.61
N THR A 87 12.29 4.08 0.79
CA THR A 87 13.59 3.86 0.16
C THR A 87 13.83 4.81 -1.02
N ASP A 88 12.81 5.56 -1.47
CA ASP A 88 12.85 6.46 -2.64
C ASP A 88 13.61 5.83 -3.82
N ILE A 89 13.09 4.71 -4.34
CA ILE A 89 13.69 3.99 -5.49
C ILE A 89 13.78 4.95 -6.67
N ARG A 90 15.00 5.12 -7.18
CA ARG A 90 15.31 5.89 -8.39
C ARG A 90 15.78 4.97 -9.51
N GLU A 91 16.10 5.56 -10.65
CA GLU A 91 16.50 4.84 -11.87
C GLU A 91 17.59 3.78 -11.64
N ASN A 92 18.63 4.09 -10.86
CA ASN A 92 19.68 3.12 -10.55
C ASN A 92 19.13 1.89 -9.81
N GLU A 93 18.28 2.07 -8.82
CA GLU A 93 17.67 0.95 -8.09
C GLU A 93 16.67 0.17 -8.97
N VAL A 94 16.04 0.82 -9.96
CA VAL A 94 15.22 0.11 -10.95
C VAL A 94 16.08 -0.77 -11.87
N ILE A 95 17.28 -0.31 -12.25
CA ILE A 95 18.20 -1.05 -13.14
C ILE A 95 18.95 -2.15 -12.39
N TYR A 96 19.39 -1.88 -11.16
CA TYR A 96 20.33 -2.73 -10.42
C TYR A 96 19.76 -3.39 -9.17
N GLY A 97 18.49 -3.14 -8.84
CA GLY A 97 17.82 -3.65 -7.65
C GLY A 97 17.87 -2.69 -6.46
N GLY A 98 16.84 -2.76 -5.61
CA GLY A 98 16.63 -1.90 -4.44
C GLY A 98 17.07 -2.52 -3.11
N GLU A 99 17.40 -3.81 -3.07
CA GLU A 99 17.64 -4.60 -1.85
C GLU A 99 18.71 -3.99 -0.93
N LYS A 100 19.86 -3.59 -1.48
CA LYS A 100 20.95 -2.99 -0.68
C LYS A 100 20.52 -1.68 -0.02
N LYS A 101 19.67 -0.91 -0.71
CA LYS A 101 19.13 0.35 -0.20
C LYS A 101 18.09 0.08 0.88
N LEU A 102 17.25 -0.95 0.69
CA LEU A 102 16.31 -1.41 1.72
C LEU A 102 17.04 -1.81 3.00
N TYR A 103 18.08 -2.64 2.89
CA TYR A 103 18.89 -3.06 4.04
C TYR A 103 19.47 -1.87 4.80
N ALA A 104 20.11 -0.93 4.09
CA ALA A 104 20.71 0.26 4.71
C ALA A 104 19.67 1.12 5.44
N VAL A 105 18.51 1.35 4.82
CA VAL A 105 17.40 2.10 5.43
C VAL A 105 16.84 1.38 6.65
N LEU A 106 16.69 0.05 6.61
CA LEU A 106 16.24 -0.73 7.77
C LEU A 106 17.20 -0.57 8.94
N CYS A 107 18.52 -0.72 8.71
CA CYS A 107 19.52 -0.53 9.75
C CYS A 107 19.46 0.88 10.35
N GLU A 108 19.47 1.93 9.53
CA GLU A 108 19.40 3.32 10.01
C GLU A 108 18.14 3.58 10.86
N LEU A 109 16.97 3.13 10.40
CA LEU A 109 15.72 3.38 11.09
C LEU A 109 15.56 2.57 12.37
N ILE A 110 16.05 1.31 12.38
CA ILE A 110 16.01 0.47 13.58
C ILE A 110 16.95 1.03 14.66
N ASP A 111 18.15 1.47 14.27
CA ASP A 111 19.12 2.03 15.20
C ASP A 111 18.64 3.37 15.80
N GLU A 112 18.05 4.25 14.98
CA GLU A 112 17.58 5.57 15.39
C GLU A 112 16.29 5.50 16.23
N TYR A 113 15.26 4.80 15.74
CA TYR A 113 13.92 4.83 16.34
C TYR A 113 13.65 3.69 17.33
N LYS A 114 14.47 2.63 17.33
CA LYS A 114 14.33 1.44 18.18
C LYS A 114 12.88 0.91 18.23
N PRO A 115 12.24 0.67 17.06
CA PRO A 115 10.86 0.24 16.99
C PRO A 115 10.69 -1.19 17.54
N ASN A 116 9.48 -1.54 17.97
CA ASN A 116 9.15 -2.92 18.36
C ASN A 116 8.94 -3.84 17.14
N ALA A 117 8.66 -3.27 15.97
CA ALA A 117 8.53 -3.99 14.71
C ALA A 117 8.84 -3.09 13.51
N ALA A 118 9.24 -3.69 12.39
CA ALA A 118 9.37 -3.02 11.10
C ALA A 118 8.46 -3.67 10.07
N PHE A 119 7.63 -2.87 9.40
CA PHE A 119 6.80 -3.31 8.29
C PHE A 119 7.33 -2.72 6.99
N VAL A 120 7.74 -3.60 6.07
CA VAL A 120 8.21 -3.21 4.75
C VAL A 120 7.12 -3.49 3.71
N TYR A 121 6.77 -2.47 2.93
CA TYR A 121 5.73 -2.55 1.91
C TYR A 121 6.34 -2.46 0.51
N GLY A 122 6.27 -3.55 -0.25
CA GLY A 122 6.63 -3.54 -1.66
C GLY A 122 5.61 -2.76 -2.50
N THR A 123 6.11 -1.86 -3.36
CA THR A 123 5.29 -1.16 -4.36
C THR A 123 5.34 -1.88 -5.72
N CYS A 124 4.57 -1.39 -6.70
CA CYS A 124 4.46 -2.02 -8.01
C CYS A 124 5.82 -2.29 -8.68
N ILE A 125 6.78 -1.35 -8.57
CA ILE A 125 8.07 -1.49 -9.25
C ILE A 125 8.95 -2.57 -8.62
N VAL A 126 8.92 -2.71 -7.29
CA VAL A 126 9.70 -3.71 -6.53
C VAL A 126 9.32 -5.12 -6.97
N GLY A 127 8.00 -5.39 -7.08
CA GLY A 127 7.52 -6.68 -7.59
C GLY A 127 7.81 -6.92 -9.07
N LEU A 128 8.05 -5.86 -9.86
CA LEU A 128 8.38 -5.97 -11.29
C LEU A 128 9.86 -6.23 -11.55
N ILE A 129 10.74 -5.56 -10.79
CA ILE A 129 12.20 -5.77 -10.89
C ILE A 129 12.66 -7.03 -10.18
N GLY A 130 11.80 -7.60 -9.31
CA GLY A 130 12.04 -8.88 -8.67
C GLY A 130 12.99 -8.81 -7.48
N ASP A 131 13.00 -7.69 -6.75
CA ASP A 131 13.76 -7.58 -5.50
C ASP A 131 13.30 -8.64 -4.49
N ASP A 132 14.23 -9.38 -3.91
CA ASP A 132 14.00 -10.39 -2.89
C ASP A 132 13.94 -9.74 -1.50
N MET A 133 12.76 -9.23 -1.15
CA MET A 133 12.53 -8.61 0.16
C MET A 133 12.65 -9.60 1.32
N ASP A 134 12.31 -10.87 1.10
CA ASP A 134 12.33 -11.90 2.14
C ASP A 134 13.78 -12.27 2.52
N ALA A 135 14.72 -12.16 1.59
CA ALA A 135 16.14 -12.33 1.88
C ALA A 135 16.76 -11.15 2.68
N VAL A 136 16.14 -9.96 2.63
CA VAL A 136 16.65 -8.75 3.30
C VAL A 136 16.09 -8.57 4.71
N CYS A 137 14.81 -8.89 4.93
CA CYS A 137 14.09 -8.65 6.19
C CYS A 137 14.32 -9.75 7.23
#